data_AF-A0A6G0ZRF9-F1
#
_entry.id   AF-A0A6G0ZRF9-F1
#
_cell.length_a   1.000
_cell.length_b   1.000
_cell.length_c   1.000
_cell.angle_alpha   90.00
_cell.angle_beta   90.00
_cell.angle_gamma   90.00
#
_symmetry.space_group_name_H-M   'P 1'
#
loop_
_entity.id
_entity.type
_entity.pdbx_description
1 polymer ?
#
loop_
_entity_poly.entity_id
_entity_poly.type
_entity_poly.pdbx_seq_one_letter_code
_entity_poly.pdbx_strand_id
1 'polypeptide(L)'
;MQFLIPIQKKELIQHIQKLISDIYTPTCLMWVPSHIGISGNEKADTSAYEATSSPLSIQINTSSSSETFCIIHQKLMDEWQHFWENVPLSNKLRNVKLFIKKLIYPPSTKRREEVTTTPAKIGHSRLTHIYLIKKNLRQYDVIIATKL
;
A
#
# COMPACT_ATOMS: atom_id res chain seq x y z
N MET A 1 2.26 10.05 22.29
CA MET A 1 3.33 10.41 21.33
C MET A 1 2.97 11.73 20.68
N GLN A 2 3.62 12.82 21.06
CA GLN A 2 3.50 14.11 20.35
C GLN A 2 4.37 14.02 19.10
N PHE A 3 3.75 14.08 17.92
CA PHE A 3 4.49 14.23 16.68
C PHE A 3 5.14 15.63 16.70
N LEU A 4 6.46 15.66 16.82
CA LEU A 4 7.23 16.89 16.71
C LEU A 4 6.99 17.48 15.33
N ILE A 5 6.34 18.65 15.28
CA ILE A 5 6.22 19.43 14.05
C ILE A 5 7.65 19.78 13.62
N PRO A 6 8.06 19.47 12.36
CA PRO A 6 9.41 19.82 11.89
C PRO A 6 9.68 21.31 12.11
N ILE A 7 10.88 21.66 12.61
CA ILE A 7 11.24 23.04 12.99
C ILE A 7 10.94 24.04 11.86
N GLN A 8 11.23 23.66 10.60
CA GLN A 8 10.94 24.47 9.41
C GLN A 8 9.46 24.80 9.23
N LYS A 9 8.55 23.86 9.56
CA LYS A 9 7.10 24.08 9.49
C LYS A 9 6.63 25.06 10.57
N LYS A 10 7.27 25.07 11.73
CA LYS A 10 6.96 26.01 12.81
C LYS A 10 7.34 27.45 12.45
N GLU A 11 8.53 27.65 11.89
CA GLU A 11 9.00 28.96 11.41
C GLU A 11 8.09 29.53 10.32
N LEU A 12 7.68 28.70 9.35
CA LEU A 12 6.77 29.12 8.28
C LEU A 12 5.40 29.56 8.81
N ILE A 13 4.82 28.82 9.75
CA ILE A 13 3.52 29.15 10.36
C ILE A 13 3.61 30.50 11.08
N GLN A 14 4.66 30.72 11.87
CA GLN A 14 4.86 31.99 12.57
C GLN A 14 5.04 33.15 11.60
N HIS A 15 5.77 32.94 10.50
CA HIS A 15 5.95 33.94 9.46
C HIS A 15 4.63 34.31 8.78
N ILE A 16 3.82 33.32 8.38
CA ILE A 16 2.49 33.55 7.78
C ILE A 16 1.57 34.29 8.76
N GLN A 17 1.56 33.90 10.04
CA GLN A 17 0.76 34.58 11.07
C GLN A 17 1.14 36.05 11.21
N LYS A 18 2.44 36.36 11.20
CA LYS A 18 2.93 37.75 11.21
C LYS A 18 2.49 38.51 9.95
N LEU A 19 2.62 37.92 8.77
CA LEU A 19 2.17 38.56 7.54
C LEU A 19 0.67 38.86 7.58
N ILE A 20 -0.15 37.95 8.12
CA ILE A 20 -1.60 38.17 8.28
C ILE A 20 -1.88 39.29 9.29
N SER A 21 -1.12 39.38 10.39
CA SER A 21 -1.32 40.46 11.38
C SER A 21 -0.95 41.85 10.84
N ASP A 22 -0.02 41.89 9.88
CA ASP A 22 0.47 43.14 9.28
C ASP A 22 -0.43 43.65 8.14
N ILE A 23 -1.49 42.91 7.77
CA ILE A 23 -2.46 43.33 6.75
C ILE A 23 -3.45 44.33 7.34
N TYR A 24 -3.42 45.56 6.84
CA TYR A 24 -4.36 46.63 7.23
C TYR A 24 -5.64 46.66 6.40
N THR A 25 -5.72 45.89 5.31
CA THR A 25 -6.90 45.81 4.45
C THR A 25 -7.80 44.63 4.85
N PRO A 26 -9.14 44.82 4.93
CA PRO A 26 -10.04 43.73 5.26
C PRO A 26 -9.92 42.62 4.20
N THR A 27 -9.49 41.43 4.64
CA THR A 27 -9.15 40.30 3.76
C THR A 27 -9.91 39.07 4.20
N CYS A 28 -10.41 38.29 3.23
CA CYS A 28 -11.10 37.02 3.47
C CYS A 28 -10.28 35.87 2.87
N LEU A 29 -10.17 34.76 3.60
CA LEU A 29 -9.57 33.53 3.11
C LEU A 29 -10.69 32.59 2.64
N MET A 30 -10.55 32.07 1.42
CA MET A 30 -11.54 31.19 0.81
C MET A 30 -10.85 29.93 0.29
N TRP A 31 -11.50 28.78 0.52
CA TRP A 31 -11.09 27.52 -0.09
C TRP A 31 -11.76 27.37 -1.45
N VAL A 32 -10.97 27.05 -2.47
CA VAL A 32 -11.45 26.75 -3.83
C VAL A 32 -11.04 25.34 -4.22
N PRO A 33 -11.87 24.60 -4.98
CA PRO A 33 -11.48 23.32 -5.53
C PRO A 33 -10.38 23.50 -6.58
N SER A 34 -9.40 22.60 -6.57
CA SER A 34 -8.29 22.61 -7.52
C SER A 34 -8.72 22.11 -8.90
N HIS A 35 -8.09 22.65 -9.95
CA HIS A 35 -8.24 22.22 -11.36
C HIS A 35 -9.67 22.27 -11.94
N ILE A 36 -10.47 23.26 -11.55
CA ILE A 36 -11.83 23.46 -12.08
C ILE A 36 -11.99 24.65 -13.05
N GLY A 37 -10.93 25.23 -13.60
CA GLY A 37 -11.05 26.36 -14.53
C GLY A 37 -11.01 27.76 -13.90
N ILE A 38 -10.76 27.90 -12.58
CA ILE A 38 -10.64 29.23 -11.96
C ILE A 38 -9.30 29.84 -12.39
N SER A 39 -9.34 30.76 -13.36
CA SER A 39 -8.14 31.33 -13.99
C SER A 39 -7.09 31.85 -13.00
N GLY A 40 -7.51 32.50 -11.91
CA GLY A 40 -6.56 32.98 -10.88
C GLY A 40 -5.85 31.86 -10.13
N ASN A 41 -6.57 30.79 -9.78
CA ASN A 41 -6.00 29.62 -9.12
C ASN A 41 -5.08 28.84 -10.08
N GLU A 42 -5.49 28.64 -11.33
CA GLU A 42 -4.70 27.92 -12.33
C GLU A 42 -3.39 28.64 -12.66
N LYS A 43 -3.41 29.97 -12.75
CA LYS A 43 -2.19 30.77 -12.89
C LYS A 43 -1.27 30.60 -11.70
N ALA A 44 -1.80 30.67 -10.48
CA ALA A 44 -1.02 30.48 -9.26
C ALA A 44 -0.40 29.06 -9.20
N ASP A 45 -1.17 28.02 -9.52
CA ASP A 45 -0.70 26.63 -9.59
C ASP A 45 0.39 26.45 -10.64
N THR A 46 0.22 27.05 -11.83
CA THR A 46 1.22 27.00 -12.91
C THR A 46 2.52 27.69 -12.48
N SER A 47 2.45 28.89 -11.90
CA SER A 47 3.64 29.59 -11.40
C SER A 47 4.33 28.84 -10.26
N ALA A 48 3.56 28.21 -9.36
CA ALA A 48 4.12 27.37 -8.31
C ALA A 48 4.85 26.15 -8.90
N TYR A 49 4.28 25.51 -9.92
CA TYR A 49 4.91 24.40 -10.64
C TYR A 49 6.21 24.83 -11.32
N GLU A 50 6.20 25.94 -12.07
CA GLU A 50 7.40 26.48 -12.73
C GLU A 50 8.52 26.79 -11.73
N ALA A 51 8.16 27.33 -10.56
CA ALA A 51 9.11 27.63 -9.50
C ALA A 51 9.84 26.39 -8.96
N THR A 52 9.22 25.19 -9.01
CA THR A 52 9.89 23.94 -8.60
C THR A 52 11.07 23.57 -9.50
N SER A 53 11.06 24.00 -10.76
CA SER A 53 12.13 23.73 -11.74
C SER A 53 13.16 24.85 -11.81
N SER A 54 13.03 25.89 -10.99
CA SER A 54 13.94 27.04 -10.99
C SER A 54 15.32 26.65 -10.44
N PRO A 55 16.43 27.16 -11.02
CA PRO A 55 17.78 26.98 -10.48
C PRO A 55 17.96 27.59 -9.09
N LEU A 56 17.10 28.53 -8.70
CA LEU A 56 17.08 29.15 -7.38
C LEU A 56 16.18 28.40 -6.38
N SER A 57 15.55 27.30 -6.81
CA SER A 57 14.70 26.51 -5.93
C SER A 57 15.54 25.91 -4.81
N ILE A 58 15.10 26.14 -3.57
CA ILE A 58 15.65 25.47 -2.41
C ILE A 58 14.96 24.12 -2.34
N GLN A 59 15.71 23.04 -2.54
CA GLN A 59 15.19 21.69 -2.33
C GLN A 59 15.03 21.47 -0.83
N ILE A 60 13.86 21.83 -0.31
CA ILE A 60 13.47 21.50 1.06
C ILE A 60 13.19 20.00 1.05
N ASN A 61 13.85 19.24 1.92
CA ASN A 61 13.58 17.81 2.08
C ASN A 61 12.23 17.64 2.80
N THR A 62 11.14 18.01 2.13
CA THR A 62 9.77 17.84 2.60
C THR A 62 9.29 16.43 2.28
N SER A 63 10.11 15.41 2.58
CA SER A 63 9.58 14.05 2.60
C SER A 63 8.43 14.07 3.59
N SER A 64 7.20 14.04 3.07
CA SER A 64 6.02 14.00 3.92
C SER A 64 6.17 12.75 4.80
N SER A 65 5.74 12.83 6.06
CA SER A 65 5.71 11.64 6.91
C SER A 65 4.97 10.50 6.22
N SER A 66 3.97 10.82 5.40
CA SER A 66 3.25 9.87 4.55
C SER A 66 4.14 9.24 3.48
N GLU A 67 4.94 10.03 2.75
CA GLU A 67 5.85 9.51 1.72
C GLU A 67 6.91 8.61 2.33
N THR A 68 7.48 9.02 3.47
CA THR A 68 8.45 8.24 4.22
C THR A 68 7.82 6.91 4.68
N PHE A 69 6.60 6.97 5.22
CA PHE A 69 5.85 5.77 5.61
C PHE A 69 5.56 4.85 4.42
N CYS A 70 5.14 5.40 3.27
CA CYS A 70 4.93 4.64 2.04
C CYS A 70 6.21 3.94 1.58
N ILE A 71 7.36 4.63 1.58
CA ILE A 71 8.66 4.06 1.21
C ILE A 71 9.05 2.93 2.17
N ILE A 72 8.93 3.15 3.48
CA ILE A 72 9.24 2.13 4.50
C ILE A 72 8.32 0.91 4.31
N HIS A 73 7.02 1.14 4.14
CA HIS A 73 6.06 0.07 3.93
C HIS A 73 6.37 -0.72 2.66
N GLN A 74 6.74 -0.05 1.57
CA GLN A 74 7.12 -0.71 0.33
C GLN A 74 8.35 -1.61 0.52
N LYS A 75 9.43 -1.07 1.12
CA LYS A 75 10.64 -1.85 1.43
C LYS A 75 10.33 -3.05 2.32
N LEU A 76 9.49 -2.87 3.33
CA LEU A 76 9.04 -3.96 4.19
C LEU A 76 8.35 -5.05 3.35
N MET A 77 7.38 -4.70 2.51
CA MET A 77 6.67 -5.67 1.67
C MET A 77 7.61 -6.41 0.71
N ASP A 78 8.62 -5.72 0.17
CA ASP A 78 9.62 -6.32 -0.72
C ASP A 78 10.49 -7.35 0.01
N GLU A 79 10.96 -7.04 1.22
CA GLU A 79 11.70 -7.98 2.08
C GLU A 79 10.85 -9.20 2.45
N TRP A 80 9.57 -8.99 2.79
CA TRP A 80 8.64 -10.08 3.07
C TRP A 80 8.41 -10.97 1.84
N GLN A 81 8.32 -10.37 0.66
CA GLN A 81 8.18 -11.10 -0.60
C GLN A 81 9.46 -11.91 -0.90
N HIS A 82 10.64 -11.33 -0.71
CA HIS A 82 11.90 -12.02 -0.87
C HIS A 82 12.03 -13.22 0.09
N PHE A 83 11.68 -13.04 1.36
CA PHE A 83 11.63 -14.13 2.33
C PHE A 83 10.67 -15.24 1.87
N TRP A 84 9.48 -14.88 1.39
CA TRP A 84 8.48 -15.82 0.90
C TRP A 84 8.94 -16.64 -0.30
N GLU A 85 9.65 -15.99 -1.23
CA GLU A 85 10.24 -16.66 -2.38
C GLU A 85 11.34 -17.65 -1.97
N ASN A 86 12.06 -17.39 -0.89
CA ASN A 86 13.08 -18.29 -0.37
C ASN A 86 12.52 -19.47 0.46
N VAL A 87 11.23 -19.49 0.78
CA VAL A 87 10.61 -20.65 1.45
C VAL A 87 10.73 -21.88 0.54
N PRO A 88 11.05 -23.08 1.07
CA PRO A 88 11.14 -24.28 0.23
C PRO A 88 9.83 -24.64 -0.48
N LEU A 89 9.93 -25.21 -1.68
CA LEU A 89 8.78 -25.71 -2.47
C LEU A 89 8.00 -26.85 -1.80
N SER A 90 8.57 -27.48 -0.76
CA SER A 90 7.85 -28.44 0.09
C SER A 90 6.71 -27.76 0.86
N ASN A 91 6.76 -26.45 1.06
CA ASN A 91 5.65 -25.68 1.59
C ASN A 91 4.55 -25.58 0.52
N LYS A 92 3.49 -26.38 0.71
CA LYS A 92 2.35 -26.44 -0.20
C LYS A 92 1.66 -25.09 -0.43
N LEU A 93 1.68 -24.18 0.55
CA LEU A 93 1.10 -22.85 0.42
C LEU A 93 1.90 -21.98 -0.57
N ARG A 94 3.23 -22.11 -0.61
CA ARG A 94 4.09 -21.38 -1.56
C ARG A 94 3.75 -21.71 -3.01
N ASN A 95 3.39 -22.96 -3.29
CA ASN A 95 3.02 -23.39 -4.65
C ASN A 95 1.71 -22.75 -5.15
N VAL A 96 0.85 -22.31 -4.23
CA VAL A 96 -0.47 -21.73 -4.56
C VAL A 96 -0.45 -20.21 -4.45
N LYS A 97 0.33 -19.66 -3.53
CA LYS A 97 0.42 -18.23 -3.25
C LYS A 97 1.80 -17.73 -3.64
N LEU A 98 1.91 -17.13 -4.83
CA LEU A 98 3.18 -16.61 -5.36
C LEU A 98 3.59 -15.28 -4.71
N PHE A 99 2.61 -14.46 -4.33
CA PHE A 99 2.86 -13.14 -3.73
C PHE A 99 2.31 -13.07 -2.30
N ILE A 100 2.99 -12.34 -1.41
CA ILE A 100 2.55 -12.07 -0.03
C ILE A 100 1.20 -11.35 0.02
N LYS A 101 0.89 -10.57 -1.03
CA LYS A 101 -0.39 -9.88 -1.22
C LYS A 101 -1.60 -10.82 -1.01
N LYS A 102 -2.72 -10.23 -0.60
CA LYS A 102 -3.97 -10.97 -0.38
C LYS A 102 -4.36 -11.68 -1.68
N LEU A 103 -4.75 -12.95 -1.56
CA LEU A 103 -5.33 -13.68 -2.69
C LEU A 103 -6.61 -12.97 -3.14
N ILE A 104 -6.66 -12.65 -4.43
CA ILE A 104 -7.83 -12.01 -5.03
C ILE A 104 -8.84 -13.11 -5.36
N TYR A 105 -10.01 -13.00 -4.74
CA TYR A 105 -11.18 -13.82 -5.05
C TYR A 105 -12.15 -12.98 -5.88
N PRO A 106 -12.98 -13.62 -6.74
CA PRO A 106 -14.08 -12.93 -7.41
C PRO A 106 -14.92 -12.10 -6.41
N PRO A 107 -15.39 -10.90 -6.78
CA PRO A 107 -16.16 -10.04 -5.87
C PRO A 107 -17.41 -10.70 -5.28
N SER A 108 -17.97 -11.70 -5.97
CA SER A 108 -19.13 -12.46 -5.55
C SER A 108 -18.82 -13.61 -4.57
N THR A 109 -17.54 -13.91 -4.31
CA THR A 109 -17.13 -15.03 -3.46
C THR A 109 -17.48 -14.75 -2.01
N LYS A 110 -18.25 -15.65 -1.40
CA LYS A 110 -18.59 -15.53 0.02
C LYS A 110 -17.42 -15.97 0.88
N ARG A 111 -17.31 -15.42 2.09
CA ARG A 111 -16.31 -15.80 3.09
C ARG A 111 -16.21 -17.33 3.29
N ARG A 112 -17.35 -18.03 3.31
CA ARG A 112 -17.41 -19.49 3.46
C ARG A 112 -16.73 -20.24 2.30
N GLU A 113 -16.85 -19.73 1.09
CA GLU A 113 -16.18 -20.29 -0.09
C GLU A 113 -14.67 -20.08 0.02
N GLU A 114 -14.21 -18.88 0.38
CA GLU A 114 -12.78 -18.63 0.60
C GLU A 114 -12.14 -19.56 1.65
N VAL A 115 -12.83 -19.78 2.79
CA VAL A 115 -12.40 -20.71 3.84
C VAL A 115 -12.27 -22.14 3.31
N THR A 116 -13.14 -22.53 2.37
CA THR A 116 -13.15 -23.89 1.81
C THR A 116 -12.11 -24.05 0.69
N THR A 117 -11.99 -23.03 -0.16
CA THR A 117 -11.11 -23.05 -1.34
C THR A 117 -9.63 -22.93 -0.98
N THR A 118 -9.26 -22.13 0.03
CA THR A 118 -7.85 -21.93 0.38
C THR A 118 -7.15 -23.23 0.81
N PRO A 119 -7.69 -24.02 1.77
CA PRO A 119 -7.11 -25.31 2.14
C PRO A 119 -7.16 -26.31 0.99
N ALA A 120 -8.25 -26.34 0.21
CA ALA A 120 -8.41 -27.23 -0.93
C ALA A 120 -7.31 -27.03 -1.99
N LYS A 121 -6.94 -25.77 -2.30
CA LYS A 121 -5.83 -25.45 -3.22
C LYS A 121 -4.48 -26.00 -2.74
N ILE A 122 -4.29 -26.07 -1.42
CA ILE A 122 -3.07 -26.59 -0.78
C ILE A 122 -3.13 -28.13 -0.65
N GLY A 123 -4.22 -28.76 -1.13
CA GLY A 123 -4.44 -30.19 -1.06
C GLY A 123 -4.92 -30.67 0.31
N HIS A 124 -5.54 -29.79 1.12
CA HIS A 124 -6.23 -30.18 2.35
C HIS A 124 -7.68 -30.47 2.05
N SER A 125 -7.97 -31.75 1.80
CA SER A 125 -9.32 -32.28 1.67
C SER A 125 -9.51 -33.41 2.66
N ARG A 126 -10.77 -33.84 2.84
CA ARG A 126 -11.08 -35.02 3.65
C ARG A 126 -10.29 -36.25 3.18
N LEU A 127 -10.11 -36.43 1.87
CA LEU A 127 -9.40 -37.57 1.30
C LEU A 127 -7.91 -37.55 1.64
N THR A 128 -7.24 -36.41 1.48
CA THR A 128 -5.81 -36.30 1.79
C THR A 128 -5.55 -36.38 3.30
N HIS A 129 -6.44 -35.86 4.13
CA HIS A 129 -6.37 -36.03 5.59
C HIS A 129 -6.58 -37.50 6.01
N ILE A 130 -7.59 -38.18 5.45
CA ILE A 130 -7.83 -39.61 5.73
C ILE A 130 -6.60 -40.44 5.34
N TYR A 131 -5.98 -40.15 4.19
CA TYR A 131 -4.76 -40.83 3.77
C TYR A 131 -3.61 -40.64 4.77
N LEU A 132 -3.33 -39.40 5.20
CA LEU A 132 -2.28 -39.10 6.17
C LEU A 132 -2.53 -39.74 7.54
N ILE A 133 -3.79 -39.74 7.99
CA ILE A 133 -4.20 -40.31 9.29
C ILE A 133 -4.17 -41.84 9.27
N LYS A 134 -4.64 -42.47 8.18
CA LYS A 134 -4.72 -43.93 8.07
C LYS A 134 -3.40 -44.58 7.60
N LYS A 135 -2.41 -43.79 7.18
CA LYS A 135 -1.05 -44.22 6.77
C LYS A 135 -0.96 -45.38 5.77
N ASN A 136 -2.03 -45.77 5.07
CA ASN A 136 -2.02 -46.93 4.14
C ASN A 136 -3.27 -46.99 3.24
N LEU A 137 -3.22 -46.38 2.05
CA LEU A 137 -3.92 -46.92 0.88
C LEU A 137 -2.89 -47.07 -0.24
N ARG A 138 -2.85 -48.27 -0.81
CA ARG A 138 -1.79 -48.76 -1.71
C ARG A 138 -1.63 -47.84 -2.93
N GLN A 139 -0.40 -47.80 -3.43
CA GLN A 139 0.21 -46.98 -4.49
C GLN A 139 -0.55 -46.83 -5.84
N TYR A 140 -1.76 -47.37 -5.99
CA TYR A 140 -2.48 -47.45 -7.27
C TYR A 140 -3.65 -46.47 -7.43
N ASP A 141 -4.13 -45.84 -6.35
CA ASP A 141 -5.34 -44.98 -6.43
C ASP A 141 -5.03 -43.49 -6.70
N VAL A 142 -3.76 -43.08 -6.71
CA VAL A 142 -3.35 -41.66 -6.81
C VAL A 142 -3.28 -41.15 -8.25
N ILE A 143 -3.21 -42.02 -9.25
CA ILE A 143 -3.02 -41.61 -10.66
C ILE A 143 -4.26 -40.90 -11.24
N ILE A 144 -5.44 -41.09 -10.65
CA ILE A 144 -6.69 -40.55 -11.22
C ILE A 144 -6.96 -39.09 -10.78
N ALA A 145 -6.40 -38.62 -9.66
CA ALA A 145 -6.77 -37.31 -9.10
C ALA A 145 -5.90 -36.12 -9.57
N THR A 146 -4.79 -36.35 -10.27
CA THR A 146 -3.87 -35.28 -10.73
C THR A 146 -3.90 -35.03 -12.25
N LYS A 147 -4.81 -35.68 -12.98
CA LYS A 147 -5.08 -35.43 -14.40
C LYS A 147 -6.56 -35.08 -14.65
N LEU A 148 -7.05 -34.03 -14.02
CA LEU A 148 -8.23 -33.28 -14.46
C LEU A 148 -8.04 -31.80 -14.09
#